data_AF-A0A1W1DWH7-F1
#
_entry.id   AF-A0A1W1DWH7-F1
#
_cell.length_a   1.000
_cell.length_b   1.000
_cell.length_c   1.000
_cell.angle_alpha   90.00
_cell.angle_beta   90.00
_cell.angle_gamma   90.00
#
_symmetry.space_group_name_H-M   'P 1'
#
loop_
_entity.id
_entity.type
_entity.pdbx_description
1 polymer ?
#
loop_
_entity_poly.entity_id
_entity_poly.type
_entity_poly.pdbx_seq_one_letter_code
_entity_poly.pdbx_strand_id
1 'polypeptide(L)'
;MDDKGIEFSLFSWGGEDKILKDAHLNFMVYSKEVVITGEVPTQAIRNYVVKQAPLKDFKIKKVYNEIKVAKNTGLLSRAKDSAITIESKALFQNQDVFNPLHVEIMTENRTVYLMGALTNREANKVTKIVSTIGGVERIVKFFHYLKTRPAAEIKRNKQRKLEAERKKKLEAERAVIERKKAELRRQIKALNPKDGTSF
;
A
#
# COMPACT_ATOMS: atom_id res chain seq x y z
N MET A 1 -1.41 9.86 11.78
CA MET A 1 -2.79 10.36 11.72
C MET A 1 -2.91 11.61 10.86
N ASP A 2 -1.88 12.46 10.75
CA ASP A 2 -1.98 13.70 9.95
C ASP A 2 -2.12 13.49 8.42
N ASP A 3 -1.38 12.55 7.82
CA ASP A 3 -1.33 12.43 6.35
C ASP A 3 -2.67 12.05 5.72
N LYS A 4 -3.46 11.19 6.37
CA LYS A 4 -4.79 10.80 5.86
C LYS A 4 -5.81 11.94 5.92
N GLY A 5 -5.65 12.87 6.87
CA GLY A 5 -6.44 14.09 6.91
C GLY A 5 -6.15 14.99 5.71
N ILE A 6 -4.86 15.21 5.42
CA ILE A 6 -4.42 15.99 4.25
C ILE A 6 -4.92 15.35 2.95
N GLU A 7 -4.74 14.02 2.80
CA GLU A 7 -5.20 13.27 1.63
C GLU A 7 -6.71 13.42 1.42
N PHE A 8 -7.49 13.31 2.49
CA PHE A 8 -8.94 13.52 2.45
C PHE A 8 -9.31 14.96 2.06
N SER A 9 -8.70 15.97 2.68
CA SER A 9 -8.95 17.38 2.36
C SER A 9 -8.64 17.71 0.89
N LEU A 10 -7.55 17.16 0.34
CA LEU A 10 -7.21 17.32 -1.07
C LEU A 10 -8.17 16.59 -2.00
N PHE A 11 -8.57 15.37 -1.64
CA PHE A 11 -9.54 14.59 -2.39
C PHE A 11 -10.91 15.28 -2.44
N SER A 12 -11.43 15.75 -1.30
CA SER A 12 -12.67 16.52 -1.22
C SER A 12 -12.60 17.79 -2.07
N TRP A 13 -11.51 18.55 -1.96
CA TRP A 13 -11.32 19.75 -2.78
C TRP A 13 -11.30 19.43 -4.28
N GLY A 14 -10.59 18.37 -4.70
CA GLY A 14 -10.53 17.96 -6.09
C GLY A 14 -11.89 17.59 -6.68
N GLY A 15 -12.81 17.05 -5.87
CA GLY A 15 -14.16 16.68 -6.30
C GLY A 15 -15.20 17.80 -6.22
N GLU A 16 -15.06 18.74 -5.30
CA GLU A 16 -16.04 19.80 -5.05
C GLU A 16 -15.78 21.08 -5.86
N ASP A 17 -14.52 21.35 -6.22
CA ASP A 17 -14.14 22.58 -6.91
C ASP A 17 -14.61 22.58 -8.37
N LYS A 18 -15.48 23.54 -8.71
CA LYS A 18 -16.05 23.68 -10.06
C LYS A 18 -14.99 23.89 -11.14
N ILE A 19 -13.83 24.49 -10.80
CA ILE A 19 -12.72 24.70 -11.75
C ILE A 19 -12.07 23.36 -12.12
N LEU A 20 -12.13 22.37 -11.22
CA LEU A 20 -11.50 21.06 -11.38
C LEU A 20 -12.44 19.99 -11.95
N LYS A 21 -13.68 20.35 -12.30
CA LYS A 21 -14.70 19.40 -12.80
C LYS A 21 -14.22 18.51 -13.94
N ASP A 22 -13.45 19.07 -14.88
CA ASP A 22 -12.94 18.35 -16.05
C ASP A 22 -11.49 17.84 -15.84
N ALA A 23 -10.90 18.06 -14.67
CA ALA A 23 -9.58 17.58 -14.32
C ALA A 23 -9.64 16.14 -13.78
N HIS A 24 -8.62 15.35 -14.08
CA HIS A 24 -8.36 14.10 -13.39
C HIS A 24 -7.15 14.28 -12.49
N LEU A 25 -7.34 14.32 -11.17
CA LEU A 25 -6.27 14.52 -10.21
C LEU A 25 -6.24 13.38 -9.21
N ASN A 26 -5.04 12.87 -8.94
CA ASN A 26 -4.78 11.90 -7.89
C ASN A 26 -3.72 12.48 -6.93
N PHE A 27 -3.94 12.27 -5.64
CA PHE A 27 -3.10 12.81 -4.56
C PHE A 27 -2.46 11.67 -3.78
N MET A 28 -1.13 11.72 -3.65
CA MET A 28 -0.38 10.80 -2.79
C MET A 28 0.30 11.61 -1.69
N VAL A 29 0.12 11.20 -0.43
CA VAL A 29 0.63 11.94 0.74
C VAL A 29 1.53 11.05 1.58
N TYR A 30 2.72 11.56 1.92
CA TYR A 30 3.65 10.90 2.84
C TYR A 30 4.41 11.94 3.67
N SER A 31 4.38 11.81 4.99
CA SER A 31 5.06 12.71 5.93
C SER A 31 4.73 14.19 5.69
N LYS A 32 3.46 14.48 5.40
CA LYS A 32 2.93 15.81 5.06
C LYS A 32 3.49 16.42 3.76
N GLU A 33 4.17 15.64 2.94
CA GLU A 33 4.50 16.01 1.57
C GLU A 33 3.48 15.38 0.62
N VAL A 34 3.10 16.13 -0.41
CA VAL A 34 2.03 15.76 -1.34
C VAL A 34 2.62 15.67 -2.74
N VAL A 35 2.31 14.60 -3.46
CA VAL A 35 2.52 14.50 -4.91
C VAL A 35 1.16 14.58 -5.57
N ILE A 36 1.01 15.52 -6.50
CA ILE A 36 -0.20 15.67 -7.30
C ILE A 36 0.08 15.15 -8.70
N THR A 37 -0.72 14.19 -9.15
CA THR A 37 -0.59 13.54 -10.46
C THR A 37 -1.91 13.63 -11.22
N GLY A 38 -1.88 13.29 -12.51
CA GLY A 38 -3.05 13.23 -13.38
C GLY A 38 -3.00 14.23 -14.54
N GLU A 39 -4.17 14.55 -15.08
CA GLU A 39 -4.33 15.37 -16.26
C GLU A 39 -5.28 16.55 -16.03
N VAL A 40 -4.93 17.68 -16.64
CA VAL A 40 -5.80 18.86 -16.71
C VAL A 40 -5.89 19.35 -18.15
N PRO A 41 -7.04 19.91 -18.57
CA PRO A 41 -7.24 20.29 -19.97
C PRO A 41 -6.46 21.55 -20.37
N THR A 42 -6.06 22.40 -19.41
CA THR A 42 -5.35 23.66 -19.71
C THR A 42 -4.23 23.96 -18.71
N GLN A 43 -3.23 24.72 -19.15
CA GLN A 43 -2.14 25.20 -18.28
C GLN A 43 -2.66 26.15 -17.18
N ALA A 44 -3.76 26.87 -17.42
CA ALA A 44 -4.39 27.72 -16.41
C ALA A 44 -4.91 26.90 -15.22
N ILE A 45 -5.57 25.78 -15.48
CA ILE A 45 -6.04 24.86 -14.42
C ILE A 45 -4.85 24.23 -13.70
N ARG A 46 -3.79 23.83 -14.43
CA ARG A 46 -2.55 23.34 -13.80
C ARG A 46 -1.99 24.36 -12.80
N ASN A 47 -1.87 25.62 -13.21
CA ASN A 47 -1.35 26.69 -12.36
C ASN A 47 -2.26 26.95 -11.15
N TYR A 48 -3.57 26.89 -11.36
CA TYR A 48 -4.56 26.99 -10.28
C TYR A 48 -4.35 25.89 -9.23
N VAL A 49 -4.26 24.62 -9.65
CA VAL A 49 -4.06 23.49 -8.74
C VAL A 49 -2.79 23.65 -7.92
N VAL A 50 -1.67 24.00 -8.56
CA VAL A 50 -0.38 24.21 -7.89
C VAL A 50 -0.43 25.32 -6.85
N LYS A 51 -1.14 26.41 -7.15
CA LYS A 51 -1.29 27.55 -6.25
C LYS A 51 -2.21 27.22 -5.07
N GLN A 52 -3.25 26.42 -5.30
CA GLN A 52 -4.30 26.17 -4.31
C GLN A 52 -4.01 24.98 -3.41
N ALA A 53 -3.35 23.93 -3.90
CA ALA A 53 -3.14 22.71 -3.13
C ALA A 53 -2.43 22.93 -1.78
N PRO A 54 -1.37 23.76 -1.66
CA PRO A 54 -0.74 24.03 -0.36
C PRO A 54 -1.67 24.74 0.65
N LEU A 55 -2.74 25.39 0.17
CA LEU A 55 -3.67 26.15 1.01
C LEU A 55 -4.82 25.28 1.57
N LYS A 56 -4.93 24.02 1.12
CA LYS A 56 -6.04 23.14 1.54
C LYS A 56 -5.86 22.54 2.93
N ASP A 57 -4.62 22.43 3.39
CA ASP A 57 -4.32 22.04 4.76
C ASP A 57 -2.98 22.68 5.18
N PHE A 58 -3.00 23.42 6.30
CA PHE A 58 -1.83 24.10 6.85
C PHE A 58 -0.69 23.16 7.27
N LYS A 59 -0.99 21.86 7.43
CA LYS A 59 0.00 20.83 7.78
C LYS A 59 0.86 20.44 6.59
N ILE A 60 0.46 20.75 5.35
CA ILE A 60 1.22 20.44 4.14
C ILE A 60 2.57 21.15 4.19
N LYS A 61 3.65 20.38 4.10
CA LYS A 61 5.02 20.91 4.09
C LYS A 61 5.51 21.25 2.68
N LYS A 62 5.12 20.43 1.71
CA LYS A 62 5.63 20.51 0.34
C LYS A 62 4.67 19.85 -0.63
N VAL A 63 4.56 20.43 -1.82
CA VAL A 63 3.77 19.91 -2.93
C VAL A 63 4.68 19.68 -4.13
N TYR A 64 4.66 18.47 -4.69
CA TYR A 64 5.30 18.11 -5.94
C TYR A 64 4.24 18.05 -7.04
N ASN A 65 4.50 18.75 -8.15
CA ASN A 65 3.58 18.85 -9.28
C ASN A 65 4.02 17.93 -10.42
N GLU A 66 3.30 16.83 -10.61
CA GLU A 66 3.46 15.90 -11.73
C GLU A 66 2.21 15.89 -12.64
N ILE A 67 1.42 16.97 -12.61
CA ILE A 67 0.22 17.13 -13.43
C ILE A 67 0.63 17.40 -14.88
N LYS A 68 0.05 16.65 -15.81
CA LYS A 68 0.21 16.85 -17.25
C LYS A 68 -0.94 17.68 -17.82
N VAL A 69 -0.63 18.58 -18.75
CA VAL A 69 -1.65 19.27 -19.54
C VAL A 69 -1.99 18.37 -20.73
N ALA A 70 -3.10 17.64 -20.64
CA ALA A 70 -3.51 16.63 -21.61
C ALA A 70 -5.01 16.34 -21.46
N LYS A 71 -5.57 15.61 -22.42
CA LYS A 71 -6.90 15.00 -22.23
C LYS A 71 -6.82 13.90 -21.16
N ASN A 72 -7.89 13.77 -20.39
CA ASN A 72 -7.99 12.77 -19.34
C ASN A 72 -7.75 11.36 -19.90
N THR A 73 -6.97 10.57 -19.16
CA THR A 73 -6.72 9.17 -19.50
C THR A 73 -8.03 8.38 -19.60
N GLY A 74 -8.11 7.52 -20.61
CA GLY A 74 -9.26 6.61 -20.78
C GLY A 74 -9.28 5.51 -19.71
N LEU A 75 -10.46 4.94 -19.48
CA LEU A 75 -10.70 3.92 -18.43
C LEU A 75 -9.77 2.72 -18.54
N LEU A 76 -9.44 2.27 -19.76
CA LEU A 76 -8.50 1.16 -20.00
C LEU A 76 -7.07 1.48 -19.54
N SER A 77 -6.61 2.72 -19.68
CA SER A 77 -5.28 3.12 -19.18
C SER A 77 -5.26 3.05 -17.65
N ARG A 78 -6.30 3.59 -17.01
CA ARG A 78 -6.42 3.60 -15.55
C ARG A 78 -6.52 2.19 -14.95
N ALA A 79 -7.18 1.28 -15.67
CA ALA A 79 -7.22 -0.13 -15.29
C ALA A 79 -5.82 -0.77 -15.32
N LYS A 80 -5.01 -0.47 -16.35
CA LYS A 80 -3.61 -0.91 -16.41
C LYS A 80 -2.77 -0.31 -15.28
N ASP A 81 -2.92 0.97 -14.99
CA ASP A 81 -2.21 1.65 -13.91
C ASP A 81 -2.56 1.05 -12.53
N SER A 82 -3.84 0.70 -12.33
CA SER A 82 -4.30 -0.01 -11.14
C SER A 82 -3.69 -1.40 -11.03
N ALA A 83 -3.61 -2.14 -12.13
CA ALA A 83 -2.97 -3.45 -12.18
C ALA A 83 -1.47 -3.37 -11.84
N ILE A 84 -0.74 -2.39 -12.42
CA ILE A 84 0.67 -2.12 -12.09
C ILE A 84 0.84 -1.82 -10.59
N THR A 85 -0.06 -1.01 -10.01
CA THR A 85 -0.03 -0.66 -8.59
C THR A 85 -0.25 -1.89 -7.70
N ILE A 86 -1.24 -2.73 -8.04
CA ILE A 86 -1.55 -3.96 -7.30
C ILE A 86 -0.38 -4.94 -7.39
N GLU A 87 0.16 -5.17 -8.58
CA GLU A 87 1.31 -6.06 -8.79
C GLU A 87 2.53 -5.58 -8.02
N SER A 88 2.82 -4.27 -8.05
CA SER A 88 3.89 -3.66 -7.27
C SER A 88 3.73 -3.94 -5.78
N LYS A 89 2.53 -3.67 -5.23
CA LYS A 89 2.24 -3.92 -3.82
C LYS A 89 2.36 -5.41 -3.46
N ALA A 90 1.97 -6.32 -4.36
CA ALA A 90 2.13 -7.76 -4.17
C ALA A 90 3.61 -8.17 -4.14
N LEU A 91 4.41 -7.70 -5.09
CA LEU A 91 5.85 -7.98 -5.14
C LEU A 91 6.60 -7.39 -3.94
N PHE A 92 6.15 -6.26 -3.40
CA PHE A 92 6.70 -5.70 -2.17
C PHE A 92 6.49 -6.63 -0.97
N GLN A 93 5.42 -7.42 -0.92
CA GLN A 93 5.22 -8.40 0.16
C GLN A 93 6.16 -9.62 0.05
N ASN A 94 6.67 -9.93 -1.13
CA ASN A 94 7.50 -11.11 -1.40
C ASN A 94 9.00 -10.88 -1.18
N GLN A 95 9.38 -9.90 -0.35
CA GLN A 95 10.77 -9.56 -0.07
C GLN A 95 10.99 -9.13 1.39
N ASP A 96 12.22 -9.30 1.89
CA ASP A 96 12.59 -9.00 3.29
C ASP A 96 13.51 -7.76 3.44
N VAL A 97 13.78 -7.04 2.35
CA VAL A 97 14.74 -5.93 2.31
C VAL A 97 14.15 -4.64 2.86
N PHE A 98 12.88 -4.33 2.58
CA PHE A 98 12.15 -3.14 3.07
C PHE A 98 10.81 -3.52 3.69
N ASN A 99 10.26 -2.67 4.55
CA ASN A 99 8.89 -2.84 5.04
C ASN A 99 7.91 -2.28 4.01
N PRO A 100 6.99 -3.08 3.44
CA PRO A 100 6.07 -2.60 2.40
C PRO A 100 5.20 -1.42 2.85
N LEU A 101 4.89 -1.34 4.15
CA LEU A 101 4.06 -0.26 4.71
C LEU A 101 4.79 1.10 4.74
N HIS A 102 6.09 1.13 4.50
CA HIS A 102 6.89 2.36 4.50
C HIS A 102 7.01 2.99 3.13
N VAL A 103 6.48 2.31 2.10
CA VAL A 103 6.51 2.75 0.72
C VAL A 103 5.09 3.04 0.29
N GLU A 104 4.80 4.31 0.02
CA GLU A 104 3.57 4.69 -0.66
C GLU A 104 3.82 4.68 -2.17
N ILE A 105 2.85 4.16 -2.92
CA ILE A 105 2.97 3.97 -4.36
C ILE A 105 1.65 4.30 -5.05
N MET A 106 1.77 5.05 -6.14
CA MET A 106 0.68 5.41 -7.04
C MET A 106 1.17 5.27 -8.47
N THR A 107 0.29 4.85 -9.40
CA THR A 107 0.61 4.79 -10.83
C THR A 107 -0.38 5.65 -11.58
N GLU A 108 0.12 6.49 -12.49
CA GLU A 108 -0.70 7.30 -13.40
C GLU A 108 -0.05 7.31 -14.79
N ASN A 109 -0.81 6.94 -15.81
CA ASN A 109 -0.38 6.93 -17.20
C ASN A 109 0.98 6.22 -17.37
N ARG A 110 1.06 4.97 -16.89
CA ARG A 110 2.25 4.09 -16.90
C ARG A 110 3.47 4.66 -16.17
N THR A 111 3.34 5.78 -15.47
CA THR A 111 4.35 6.32 -14.58
C THR A 111 4.08 5.90 -13.15
N VAL A 112 5.05 5.27 -12.49
CA VAL A 112 4.99 4.91 -11.08
C VAL A 112 5.64 5.99 -10.23
N TYR A 113 4.90 6.51 -9.27
CA TYR A 113 5.37 7.48 -8.28
C TYR A 113 5.57 6.77 -6.95
N LEU A 114 6.74 6.96 -6.36
CA LEU A 114 7.15 6.29 -5.13
C LEU A 114 7.49 7.30 -4.04
N MET A 115 6.92 7.14 -2.86
CA MET A 115 7.23 7.92 -1.66
C MET A 115 7.60 6.99 -0.50
N GLY A 116 8.37 7.50 0.45
CA GLY A 116 8.75 6.73 1.63
C GLY A 116 10.03 7.20 2.30
N ALA A 117 10.19 6.90 3.58
CA ALA A 117 11.44 7.07 4.31
C ALA A 117 12.23 5.76 4.28
N LEU A 118 13.28 5.71 3.46
CA LEU A 118 14.00 4.48 3.12
C LEU A 118 15.50 4.71 3.14
N THR A 119 16.28 3.68 3.46
CA THR A 119 17.72 3.68 3.18
C THR A 119 17.99 3.56 1.68
N ASN A 120 19.18 3.95 1.23
CA ASN A 120 19.60 3.79 -0.18
C ASN A 120 19.42 2.35 -0.69
N ARG A 121 19.75 1.36 0.14
CA ARG A 121 19.58 -0.07 -0.19
C ARG A 121 18.12 -0.42 -0.43
N GLU A 122 17.22 0.06 0.42
CA GLU A 122 15.79 -0.19 0.30
C GLU A 122 15.20 0.50 -0.93
N ALA A 123 15.48 1.80 -1.13
CA ALA A 123 15.01 2.56 -2.28
C ALA A 123 15.45 1.93 -3.62
N ASN A 124 16.69 1.42 -3.68
CA ASN A 124 17.19 0.69 -4.85
C ASN A 124 16.43 -0.62 -5.07
N LYS A 125 16.12 -1.37 -4.00
CA LYS A 125 15.33 -2.60 -4.10
C LYS A 125 13.89 -2.31 -4.54
N VAL A 126 13.24 -1.29 -3.98
CA VAL A 126 11.89 -0.85 -4.38
C VAL A 126 11.89 -0.50 -5.88
N THR A 127 12.80 0.36 -6.31
CA THR A 127 12.92 0.77 -7.72
C THR A 127 13.11 -0.45 -8.62
N LYS A 128 13.99 -1.37 -8.24
CA LYS A 128 14.29 -2.58 -9.03
C LYS A 128 13.07 -3.48 -9.18
N ILE A 129 12.27 -3.66 -8.13
CA ILE A 129 11.03 -4.45 -8.22
C ILE A 129 10.03 -3.77 -9.16
N VAL A 130 9.82 -2.45 -9.01
CA VAL A 130 8.88 -1.72 -9.86
C VAL A 130 9.33 -1.78 -11.34
N SER A 131 10.63 -1.68 -11.61
CA SER A 131 11.14 -1.75 -12.98
C SER A 131 10.98 -3.11 -13.67
N THR A 132 10.71 -4.19 -12.93
CA THR A 132 10.46 -5.51 -13.54
C THR A 132 9.01 -5.72 -13.97
N ILE A 133 8.10 -4.80 -13.61
CA ILE A 133 6.67 -4.94 -13.88
C ILE A 133 6.38 -4.51 -15.32
N GLY A 134 5.63 -5.34 -16.03
CA GLY A 134 5.24 -5.06 -17.40
C GLY A 134 4.39 -3.80 -17.52
N GLY A 135 4.69 -2.95 -18.50
CA GLY A 135 3.93 -1.74 -18.78
C GLY A 135 4.33 -0.50 -17.98
N VAL A 136 5.31 -0.59 -17.07
CA VAL A 136 5.92 0.59 -16.44
C VAL A 136 6.80 1.32 -17.46
N GLU A 137 6.54 2.60 -17.68
CA GLU A 137 7.30 3.45 -18.61
C GLU A 137 8.26 4.41 -17.91
N ARG A 138 7.87 4.91 -16.73
CA ARG A 138 8.66 5.89 -15.97
C ARG A 138 8.52 5.64 -14.49
N ILE A 139 9.61 5.85 -13.74
CA ILE A 139 9.60 5.79 -12.27
C ILE A 139 10.07 7.13 -11.73
N VAL A 140 9.26 7.75 -10.89
CA VAL A 140 9.58 9.02 -10.20
C VAL A 140 9.66 8.75 -8.70
N LYS A 141 10.75 9.19 -8.08
CA LYS A 141 11.10 8.85 -6.70
C LYS A 141 11.10 10.10 -5.82
N PHE A 142 10.29 10.07 -4.77
CA PHE A 142 10.17 11.10 -3.73
C PHE A 142 10.52 10.48 -2.37
N PHE A 143 11.69 9.83 -2.31
CA PHE A 143 12.16 9.18 -1.08
C PHE A 143 12.88 10.15 -0.16
N HIS A 144 12.64 9.97 1.14
CA HIS A 144 13.43 10.55 2.22
C HIS A 144 14.52 9.55 2.59
N TYR A 145 15.77 9.82 2.23
CA TYR A 145 16.86 8.88 2.43
C TYR A 145 17.34 8.85 3.89
N LEU A 146 17.19 7.70 4.53
CA LEU A 146 17.68 7.43 5.87
C LEU A 146 19.11 6.91 5.84
N LYS A 147 19.96 7.34 6.78
CA LYS A 147 21.31 6.78 6.95
C LYS A 147 21.25 5.31 7.36
N THR A 148 20.37 5.01 8.31
CA THR A 148 20.14 3.66 8.84
C THR A 148 18.66 3.47 9.12
N ARG A 149 18.22 2.21 9.12
CA ARG A 149 16.88 1.86 9.59
C ARG A 149 16.73 2.15 11.09
N PRO A 150 15.60 2.71 11.53
CA PRO A 150 15.37 2.96 12.96
C PRO A 150 15.40 1.66 13.77
N ALA A 151 16.23 1.60 14.83
CA ALA A 151 16.41 0.39 15.65
C ALA A 151 15.12 -0.12 16.30
N ALA A 152 14.24 0.80 16.71
CA ALA A 152 12.93 0.47 17.27
C ALA A 152 12.06 -0.33 16.29
N GLU A 153 12.14 0.00 15.00
CA GLU A 153 11.39 -0.70 13.96
C GLU A 153 11.93 -2.10 13.73
N ILE A 154 13.26 -2.25 13.67
CA ILE A 154 13.92 -3.55 13.53
C ILE A 154 13.47 -4.49 14.65
N LYS A 155 13.45 -4.00 15.90
CA LYS A 155 12.98 -4.75 17.07
C LYS A 155 11.50 -5.16 16.93
N ARG A 156 10.63 -4.23 16.53
CA ARG A 156 9.19 -4.49 16.35
C ARG A 156 8.92 -5.51 15.24
N ASN A 157 9.59 -5.39 14.09
CA ASN A 157 9.43 -6.33 12.98
C ASN A 157 9.93 -7.73 13.36
N LYS A 158 11.06 -7.82 14.07
CA LYS A 158 11.55 -9.09 14.63
C LYS A 158 10.52 -9.70 15.58
N GLN A 159 9.98 -8.92 16.51
CA GLN A 159 8.97 -9.39 17.46
C GLN A 159 7.70 -9.88 16.76
N ARG A 160 7.17 -9.13 15.78
CA ARG A 160 6.00 -9.54 14.99
C ARG A 160 6.24 -10.84 14.24
N LYS A 161 7.44 -11.03 13.68
CA LYS A 161 7.81 -12.27 12.98
C LYS A 161 7.82 -13.45 13.95
N LEU A 162 8.44 -13.29 15.12
CA LEU A 162 8.44 -14.32 16.18
C LEU A 162 7.02 -14.63 16.67
N GLU A 163 6.17 -13.62 16.86
CA GLU A 163 4.78 -13.79 17.29
C GLU A 163 3.94 -14.53 16.23
N ALA A 164 4.13 -14.19 14.95
CA ALA A 164 3.46 -14.88 13.84
C ALA A 164 3.90 -16.34 13.72
N GLU A 165 5.19 -16.63 13.87
CA GLU A 165 5.74 -18.00 13.89
C GLU A 165 5.20 -18.79 15.10
N ARG A 166 5.18 -18.18 16.28
CA ARG A 166 4.61 -18.79 17.49
C ARG A 166 3.12 -19.07 17.32
N LYS A 167 2.36 -18.14 16.75
CA LYS A 167 0.92 -18.31 16.48
C LYS A 167 0.67 -19.45 15.50
N LYS A 168 1.42 -19.50 14.38
CA LYS A 168 1.35 -20.62 13.42
C LYS A 168 1.67 -21.96 14.06
N LYS A 169 2.70 -22.02 14.91
CA LYS A 169 3.06 -23.24 15.64
C LYS A 169 1.95 -23.68 16.59
N LEU A 170 1.37 -22.74 17.35
CA LEU A 170 0.25 -23.01 18.25
C LEU A 170 -1.01 -23.47 17.49
N GLU A 171 -1.31 -22.88 16.33
CA GLU A 171 -2.42 -23.29 15.48
C GLU A 171 -2.21 -24.71 14.92
N ALA A 172 -1.00 -25.02 14.47
CA ALA A 172 -0.65 -26.37 14.01
C ALA A 172 -0.75 -27.39 15.16
N GLU A 173 -0.23 -27.08 16.35
CA GLU A 173 -0.34 -27.93 17.54
C GLU A 173 -1.80 -28.14 17.94
N ARG A 174 -2.63 -27.07 17.96
CA ARG A 174 -4.07 -27.18 18.24
C ARG A 174 -4.77 -28.06 17.22
N ALA A 175 -4.48 -27.91 15.93
CA ALA A 175 -5.07 -28.76 14.89
C ALA A 175 -4.70 -30.25 15.07
N VAL A 176 -3.46 -30.53 15.48
CA VAL A 176 -3.02 -31.90 15.82
C VAL A 176 -3.76 -32.43 17.03
N ILE A 177 -3.90 -31.63 18.10
CA ILE A 177 -4.63 -32.02 19.32
C ILE A 177 -6.09 -32.33 19.00
N GLU A 178 -6.75 -31.49 18.21
CA GLU A 178 -8.16 -31.70 17.83
C GLU A 178 -8.34 -32.98 17.00
N ARG A 179 -7.41 -33.29 16.08
CA ARG A 179 -7.41 -34.57 15.35
C ARG A 179 -7.27 -35.76 16.28
N LYS A 180 -6.31 -35.73 17.21
CA LYS A 180 -6.11 -36.80 18.21
C LYS A 180 -7.34 -36.99 19.11
N LYS A 181 -7.97 -35.89 19.55
CA LYS A 181 -9.22 -35.94 20.32
C LYS A 181 -10.36 -36.59 19.54
N ALA A 182 -10.51 -36.24 18.26
CA ALA A 182 -11.53 -36.81 17.40
C ALA A 182 -11.34 -38.32 17.20
N GLU A 183 -10.08 -38.77 17.03
CA GLU A 183 -9.74 -40.19 16.92
C GLU A 183 -10.00 -40.96 18.21
N LEU A 184 -9.55 -40.43 19.36
CA LEU A 184 -9.81 -41.05 20.66
C LEU A 184 -11.31 -41.17 20.97
N ARG A 185 -12.11 -40.16 20.61
CA ARG A 185 -13.58 -40.21 20.72
C ARG A 185 -14.19 -41.32 19.87
N ARG A 186 -13.65 -41.57 18.66
CA ARG A 186 -14.09 -42.70 17.82
C ARG A 186 -13.72 -44.04 18.45
N GLN A 187 -12.51 -44.17 19.01
CA GLN A 187 -12.08 -45.40 19.70
C GLN A 187 -12.96 -45.70 20.92
N ILE A 188 -13.25 -44.70 21.76
CA ILE A 188 -14.14 -44.86 22.93
C ILE A 188 -15.55 -45.31 22.49
N LYS A 189 -16.09 -44.74 21.40
CA LYS A 189 -17.40 -45.14 20.86
C LYS A 189 -17.40 -46.58 20.33
N ALA A 190 -16.28 -47.05 19.76
CA ALA A 190 -16.15 -48.42 19.26
C ALA A 190 -15.96 -49.45 20.38
N LEU A 191 -15.31 -49.06 21.49
CA LEU A 191 -15.08 -49.91 22.67
C LEU A 191 -16.28 -49.99 23.61
N ASN A 192 -17.28 -49.12 23.44
CA ASN A 192 -18.51 -49.12 24.23
C ASN A 192 -19.73 -49.34 23.31
N PRO A 193 -19.86 -50.51 22.67
CA PRO A 193 -21.09 -50.88 21.99
C PRO A 193 -22.19 -50.89 23.06
N LYS A 194 -23.35 -50.29 22.77
CA LYS A 194 -24.51 -50.47 23.62
C LYS A 194 -24.91 -51.95 23.58
N ASP A 195 -24.34 -52.76 24.46
CA ASP A 195 -24.94 -54.01 24.91
C ASP A 195 -26.04 -53.64 25.91
N GLY A 196 -27.12 -53.07 25.37
CA GLY A 196 -28.43 -53.13 25.95
C GLY A 196 -29.14 -54.34 25.36
N THR A 197 -28.72 -55.56 25.72
CA THR A 197 -29.61 -56.71 25.59
C THR A 197 -30.76 -56.52 26.57
N SER A 198 -31.94 -56.30 26.00
CA SER A 198 -33.22 -56.39 26.67
C SER A 198 -33.35 -57.78 27.31
N PHE A 199 -33.56 -57.83 28.61
CA PHE A 199 -34.20 -58.95 29.32
C PHE A 199 -35.20 -58.36 30.30
#